data_AF-A0A2R6CGR8-F1
#
_entry.id   AF-A0A2R6CGR8-F1
#
_cell.length_a   1.000
_cell.length_b   1.000
_cell.length_c   1.000
_cell.angle_alpha   90.00
_cell.angle_beta   90.00
_cell.angle_gamma   90.00
#
_symmetry.space_group_name_H-M   'P 1'
#
loop_
_entity.id
_entity.type
_entity.pdbx_description
1 polymer ?
#
loop_
_entity_poly.entity_id
_entity_poly.type
_entity_poly.pdbx_seq_one_letter_code
_entity_poly.pdbx_strand_id
1 'polypeptide(L)'
;ETARRFADVVAEAVTEDRALRAVAAAAEFDDVSARADEADAVRAVLGDAADELDPGARKVLAVLRARMTGSTPAELQSDAWIVRQNALRLLAALRAIVDRLGNGADANRVCRIESRVETGVSADAVGLTAIEGVGATRAGTLAVAGYDSPAAVAAASPEQLVAAGLSEGVAERVRANAAELPAVAVEWGEFPDRIDEGQRRLEEVRVRSTAGDARAAVRVTVNGVEMTHKTTYLGETTLPVGVFGNEPGELEFAVRVTFPALPLAPVVRTRTTQVDA
;
A
#
# COMPACT_ATOMS: atom_id res chain seq x y z
N GLU A 1 -22.24 6.49 13.25
CA GLU A 1 -21.05 6.64 14.10
C GLU A 1 -19.78 6.16 13.38
N THR A 2 -19.76 4.93 12.87
CA THR A 2 -18.65 4.35 12.07
C THR A 2 -18.15 5.27 10.94
N ALA A 3 -19.04 5.83 10.12
CA ALA A 3 -18.64 6.75 9.05
C ALA A 3 -17.95 8.04 9.54
N ARG A 4 -18.30 8.53 10.74
CA ARG A 4 -17.64 9.69 11.35
C ARG A 4 -16.22 9.31 11.80
N ARG A 5 -16.07 8.17 12.48
CA ARG A 5 -14.73 7.63 12.82
C ARG A 5 -13.84 7.48 11.58
N PHE A 6 -14.40 7.01 10.47
CA PHE A 6 -13.63 6.89 9.21
C PHE A 6 -13.25 8.25 8.62
N ALA A 7 -14.09 9.28 8.76
CA ALA A 7 -13.73 10.64 8.39
C ALA A 7 -12.63 11.22 9.29
N ASP A 8 -12.64 10.92 10.59
CA ASP A 8 -11.60 11.35 11.53
C ASP A 8 -10.22 10.76 11.17
N VAL A 9 -10.19 9.50 10.71
CA VAL A 9 -8.96 8.87 10.18
C VAL A 9 -8.36 9.65 9.00
N VAL A 10 -9.21 10.20 8.11
CA VAL A 10 -8.78 11.03 6.99
C VAL A 10 -8.25 12.38 7.47
N ALA A 11 -8.93 12.99 8.45
CA ALA A 11 -8.58 14.31 8.95
C ALA A 11 -7.24 14.34 9.70
N GLU A 12 -6.86 13.25 10.37
CA GLU A 12 -5.60 13.16 11.09
C GLU A 12 -4.44 12.64 10.22
N ALA A 13 -4.44 11.33 9.96
CA ALA A 13 -3.44 10.64 9.17
C ALA A 13 -3.85 9.18 8.99
N VAL A 14 -3.87 8.70 7.75
CA VAL A 14 -4.17 7.29 7.48
C VAL A 14 -2.94 6.45 7.80
N THR A 15 -2.97 5.74 8.92
CA THR A 15 -1.93 4.79 9.35
C THR A 15 -2.54 3.40 9.53
N GLU A 16 -1.71 2.34 9.50
CA GLU A 16 -2.18 0.97 9.75
C GLU A 16 -2.88 0.87 11.10
N ASP A 17 -2.26 1.41 12.15
CA ASP A 17 -2.82 1.40 13.49
C ASP A 17 -4.17 2.14 13.58
N ARG A 18 -4.26 3.37 13.08
CA ARG A 18 -5.52 4.14 13.09
C ARG A 18 -6.61 3.47 12.27
N ALA A 19 -6.29 2.93 11.09
CA ALA A 19 -7.26 2.24 10.25
C ALA A 19 -7.83 1.00 10.96
N LEU A 20 -6.95 0.18 11.57
CA LEU A 20 -7.37 -1.01 12.29
C LEU A 20 -8.15 -0.68 13.57
N ARG A 21 -7.74 0.34 14.34
CA ARG A 21 -8.49 0.80 15.53
C ARG A 21 -9.86 1.35 15.16
N ALA A 22 -9.95 2.16 14.10
CA ALA A 22 -11.22 2.71 13.65
C ALA A 22 -12.20 1.62 13.20
N VAL A 23 -11.71 0.57 12.54
CA VAL A 23 -12.50 -0.62 12.19
C VAL A 23 -12.88 -1.41 13.43
N ALA A 24 -11.95 -1.62 14.37
CA ALA A 24 -12.20 -2.38 15.58
C ALA A 24 -13.23 -1.72 16.53
N ALA A 25 -13.28 -0.38 16.55
CA ALA A 25 -14.23 0.42 17.32
C ALA A 25 -15.52 0.77 16.53
N ALA A 26 -15.77 0.10 15.40
CA ALA A 26 -16.99 0.29 14.63
C ALA A 26 -18.20 -0.34 15.36
N ALA A 27 -19.36 0.31 15.28
CA ALA A 27 -20.59 -0.13 15.95
C ALA A 27 -21.04 -1.54 15.49
N GLU A 28 -20.61 -1.96 14.30
CA GLU A 28 -20.85 -3.32 13.79
C GLU A 28 -20.14 -4.44 14.59
N PHE A 29 -19.33 -4.07 15.59
CA PHE A 29 -18.70 -5.00 16.53
C PHE A 29 -19.21 -4.85 17.98
N ASP A 30 -20.28 -4.10 18.23
CA ASP A 30 -20.80 -3.87 19.59
C ASP A 30 -21.24 -5.17 20.30
N ASP A 31 -21.63 -6.19 19.54
CA ASP A 31 -22.00 -7.51 20.07
C ASP A 31 -20.78 -8.41 20.38
N VAL A 32 -19.57 -8.01 20.02
CA VAL A 32 -18.35 -8.77 20.31
C VAL A 32 -17.96 -8.56 21.76
N SER A 33 -17.98 -9.65 22.53
CA SER A 33 -17.48 -9.66 23.90
C SER A 33 -16.14 -10.39 23.99
N ALA A 34 -15.27 -9.88 24.86
CA ALA A 34 -14.03 -10.56 25.26
C ALA A 34 -14.32 -11.44 26.47
N ARG A 35 -13.97 -12.72 26.36
CA ARG A 35 -14.09 -13.69 27.45
C ARG A 35 -12.84 -13.60 28.34
N ALA A 36 -12.97 -14.03 29.59
CA ALA A 36 -11.87 -13.95 30.56
C ALA A 36 -10.65 -14.79 30.14
N ASP A 37 -10.89 -15.94 29.51
CA ASP A 37 -9.86 -16.85 28.97
C ASP A 37 -9.19 -16.33 27.68
N GLU A 38 -9.75 -15.30 27.03
CA GLU A 38 -9.17 -14.66 25.84
C GLU A 38 -8.24 -13.47 26.22
N ALA A 39 -8.33 -12.96 27.45
CA ALA A 39 -7.65 -11.73 27.85
C ALA A 39 -6.12 -11.81 27.71
N ASP A 40 -5.54 -12.96 28.06
CA ASP A 40 -4.10 -13.18 27.94
C ASP A 40 -3.66 -13.30 26.48
N ALA A 41 -4.48 -13.92 25.62
CA ALA A 41 -4.23 -13.99 24.19
C ALA A 41 -4.31 -12.60 23.52
N VAL A 42 -5.31 -11.78 23.90
CA VAL A 42 -5.43 -10.40 23.44
C VAL A 42 -4.20 -9.58 23.86
N ARG A 43 -3.80 -9.68 25.14
CA ARG A 43 -2.62 -8.96 25.66
C ARG A 43 -1.33 -9.43 24.99
N ALA A 44 -1.19 -10.72 24.71
CA ALA A 44 -0.01 -11.26 24.00
C ALA A 44 0.14 -10.67 22.59
N VAL A 45 -0.97 -10.32 21.93
CA VAL A 45 -0.94 -9.72 20.58
C VAL A 45 -0.81 -8.19 20.62
N LEU A 46 -1.50 -7.52 21.54
CA LEU A 46 -1.61 -6.05 21.55
C LEU A 46 -0.65 -5.35 22.52
N GLY A 47 -0.17 -6.06 23.55
CA GLY A 47 0.40 -5.43 24.74
C GLY A 47 -0.61 -4.49 25.41
N ASP A 48 -0.10 -3.45 26.05
CA ASP A 48 -0.91 -2.44 26.76
C ASP A 48 -1.32 -1.27 25.83
N ALA A 49 -0.92 -1.31 24.54
CA ALA A 49 -1.07 -0.21 23.60
C ALA A 49 -2.52 0.08 23.15
N ALA A 50 -3.48 -0.72 23.60
CA ALA A 50 -4.89 -0.65 23.22
C ALA A 50 -5.84 -0.63 24.42
N ASP A 51 -5.33 -0.40 25.64
CA ASP A 51 -6.13 -0.45 26.87
C ASP A 51 -7.20 0.65 26.96
N GLU A 52 -7.09 1.69 26.14
CA GLU A 52 -8.14 2.70 26.00
C GLU A 52 -9.35 2.22 25.18
N LEU A 53 -9.26 1.07 24.51
CA LEU A 53 -10.37 0.46 23.79
C LEU A 53 -11.20 -0.46 24.70
N ASP A 54 -12.50 -0.50 24.44
CA ASP A 54 -13.41 -1.45 25.08
C ASP A 54 -12.97 -2.90 24.84
N PRO A 55 -13.27 -3.85 25.76
CA PRO A 55 -12.81 -5.24 25.64
C PRO A 55 -13.15 -5.91 24.29
N GLY A 56 -14.34 -5.66 23.75
CA GLY A 56 -14.76 -6.16 22.43
C GLY A 56 -13.91 -5.61 21.29
N ALA A 57 -13.68 -4.29 21.26
CA ALA A 57 -12.84 -3.64 20.27
C ALA A 57 -11.37 -4.12 20.37
N ARG A 58 -10.84 -4.34 21.59
CA ARG A 58 -9.51 -4.96 21.77
C ARG A 58 -9.44 -6.36 21.18
N LYS A 59 -10.45 -7.20 21.41
CA LYS A 59 -10.51 -8.54 20.80
C LYS A 59 -10.51 -8.48 19.28
N VAL A 60 -11.31 -7.59 18.68
CA VAL A 60 -11.32 -7.39 17.23
C VAL A 60 -9.95 -6.95 16.73
N LEU A 61 -9.34 -5.93 17.34
CA LEU A 61 -8.01 -5.44 16.95
C LEU A 61 -6.94 -6.55 17.05
N ALA A 62 -6.99 -7.37 18.09
CA ALA A 62 -6.08 -8.51 18.28
C ALA A 62 -6.25 -9.54 17.15
N VAL A 63 -7.49 -9.90 16.80
CA VAL A 63 -7.75 -10.81 15.67
C VAL A 63 -7.18 -10.26 14.36
N LEU A 64 -7.36 -8.96 14.07
CA LEU A 64 -6.86 -8.36 12.84
C LEU A 64 -5.32 -8.34 12.80
N ARG A 65 -4.66 -7.93 13.88
CA ARG A 65 -3.18 -7.91 13.94
C ARG A 65 -2.60 -9.33 13.88
N ALA A 66 -3.15 -10.27 14.63
CA ALA A 66 -2.74 -11.68 14.60
C ALA A 66 -2.91 -12.31 13.22
N ARG A 67 -3.96 -11.92 12.50
CA ARG A 67 -4.17 -12.34 11.11
C ARG A 67 -3.07 -11.80 10.19
N MET A 68 -2.70 -10.53 10.31
CA MET A 68 -1.67 -9.88 9.47
C MET A 68 -0.24 -10.39 9.72
N THR A 69 -0.02 -11.14 10.80
CA THR A 69 1.23 -11.85 11.11
C THR A 69 1.16 -13.35 10.78
N GLY A 70 0.03 -13.83 10.27
CA GLY A 70 -0.17 -15.22 9.87
C GLY A 70 -0.42 -16.22 11.01
N SER A 71 -0.57 -15.75 12.26
CA SER A 71 -0.76 -16.61 13.43
C SER A 71 -1.85 -16.08 14.36
N THR A 72 -3.01 -16.75 14.36
CA THR A 72 -4.12 -16.43 15.27
C THR A 72 -4.11 -17.38 16.48
N PRO A 73 -4.00 -16.87 17.73
CA PRO A 73 -4.10 -17.68 18.95
C PRO A 73 -5.36 -18.54 18.97
N ALA A 74 -5.26 -19.76 19.49
CA ALA A 74 -6.34 -20.75 19.48
C ALA A 74 -7.62 -20.23 20.17
N GLU A 75 -7.42 -19.48 21.25
CA GLU A 75 -8.45 -18.84 22.07
C GLU A 75 -9.28 -17.83 21.26
N LEU A 76 -8.67 -17.21 20.22
CA LEU A 76 -9.34 -16.22 19.37
C LEU A 76 -9.96 -16.83 18.10
N GLN A 77 -9.71 -18.11 17.79
CA GLN A 77 -10.10 -18.70 16.50
C GLN A 77 -11.62 -18.81 16.31
N SER A 78 -12.37 -19.06 17.39
CA SER A 78 -13.83 -19.25 17.35
C SER A 78 -14.54 -18.13 16.59
N ASP A 79 -14.19 -16.89 16.91
CA ASP A 79 -14.90 -15.70 16.40
C ASP A 79 -14.12 -15.01 15.27
N ALA A 80 -12.87 -15.42 15.03
CA ALA A 80 -11.95 -14.78 14.09
C ALA A 80 -12.49 -14.72 12.65
N TRP A 81 -13.21 -15.75 12.21
CA TRP A 81 -13.74 -15.79 10.85
C TRP A 81 -14.81 -14.71 10.62
N ILE A 82 -15.78 -14.58 11.54
CA ILE A 82 -16.86 -13.58 11.46
C ILE A 82 -16.27 -12.17 11.59
N VAL A 83 -15.36 -11.98 12.57
CA VAL A 83 -14.67 -10.70 12.77
C VAL A 83 -13.95 -10.26 11.50
N ARG A 84 -13.21 -11.18 10.85
CA ARG A 84 -12.50 -10.88 9.60
C ARG A 84 -13.46 -10.50 8.48
N GLN A 85 -14.55 -11.24 8.30
CA GLN A 85 -15.51 -10.96 7.24
C GLN A 85 -16.11 -9.55 7.38
N ASN A 86 -16.52 -9.17 8.59
CA ASN A 86 -17.05 -7.84 8.87
C ASN A 86 -15.97 -6.76 8.73
N ALA A 87 -14.75 -7.03 9.19
CA ALA A 87 -13.64 -6.09 9.08
C ALA A 87 -13.25 -5.81 7.63
N LEU A 88 -13.25 -6.81 6.74
CA LEU A 88 -12.96 -6.60 5.31
C LEU A 88 -14.00 -5.69 4.65
N ARG A 89 -15.30 -5.88 4.96
CA ARG A 89 -16.36 -4.97 4.50
C ARG A 89 -16.12 -3.54 4.99
N LEU A 90 -15.71 -3.37 6.24
CA LEU A 90 -15.42 -2.07 6.83
C LEU A 90 -14.15 -1.41 6.28
N LEU A 91 -13.10 -2.19 6.01
CA LEU A 91 -11.88 -1.71 5.37
C LEU A 91 -12.14 -1.25 3.93
N ALA A 92 -12.97 -1.99 3.17
CA ALA A 92 -13.41 -1.56 1.86
C ALA A 92 -14.20 -0.24 1.92
N ALA A 93 -15.08 -0.07 2.92
CA ALA A 93 -15.81 1.18 3.15
C ALA A 93 -14.88 2.33 3.56
N LEU A 94 -13.92 2.08 4.46
CA LEU A 94 -12.89 3.05 4.84
C LEU A 94 -12.07 3.47 3.62
N ARG A 95 -11.64 2.52 2.78
CA ARG A 95 -10.92 2.81 1.53
C ARG A 95 -11.73 3.72 0.62
N ALA A 96 -13.02 3.47 0.44
CA ALA A 96 -13.89 4.32 -0.37
C ALA A 96 -14.03 5.74 0.20
N ILE A 97 -14.09 5.89 1.53
CA ILE A 97 -14.13 7.19 2.20
C ILE A 97 -12.79 7.93 2.06
N VAL A 98 -11.67 7.23 2.31
CA VAL A 98 -10.32 7.79 2.19
C VAL A 98 -10.03 8.20 0.74
N ASP A 99 -10.48 7.42 -0.24
CA ASP A 99 -10.31 7.77 -1.66
C ASP A 99 -11.14 9.00 -2.06
N ARG A 100 -12.31 9.19 -1.43
CA ARG A 100 -13.20 10.31 -1.70
C ARG A 100 -12.79 11.59 -0.97
N LEU A 101 -12.35 11.49 0.28
CA LEU A 101 -12.10 12.63 1.16
C LEU A 101 -10.60 12.95 1.33
N GLY A 102 -9.72 11.97 1.10
CA GLY A 102 -8.28 12.09 1.26
C GLY A 102 -7.56 12.07 -0.09
N ASN A 103 -6.52 11.25 -0.19
CA ASN A 103 -5.69 11.13 -1.39
C ASN A 103 -5.49 9.66 -1.80
N GLY A 104 -5.04 9.47 -3.04
CA GLY A 104 -4.84 8.13 -3.60
C GLY A 104 -3.78 7.28 -2.88
N ALA A 105 -2.78 7.91 -2.24
CA ALA A 105 -1.75 7.20 -1.49
C ALA A 105 -2.32 6.60 -0.20
N ASP A 106 -3.20 7.32 0.48
CA ASP A 106 -3.88 6.84 1.68
C ASP A 106 -4.90 5.74 1.34
N ALA A 107 -5.65 5.89 0.24
CA ALA A 107 -6.56 4.84 -0.23
C ALA A 107 -5.79 3.55 -0.59
N ASN A 108 -4.65 3.69 -1.27
CA ASN A 108 -3.73 2.58 -1.56
C ASN A 108 -3.16 1.95 -0.27
N ARG A 109 -2.88 2.74 0.77
CA ARG A 109 -2.48 2.21 2.09
C ARG A 109 -3.59 1.37 2.71
N VAL A 110 -4.84 1.83 2.71
CA VAL A 110 -5.98 1.03 3.21
C VAL A 110 -6.17 -0.24 2.37
N CYS A 111 -6.01 -0.16 1.04
CA CYS A 111 -6.06 -1.32 0.15
C CYS A 111 -5.02 -2.39 0.53
N ARG A 112 -3.78 -1.98 0.85
CA ARG A 112 -2.76 -2.93 1.34
C ARG A 112 -3.12 -3.52 2.69
N ILE A 113 -3.65 -2.73 3.62
CA ILE A 113 -4.10 -3.23 4.94
C ILE A 113 -5.22 -4.27 4.77
N GLU A 114 -6.21 -3.95 3.93
CA GLU A 114 -7.29 -4.85 3.53
C GLU A 114 -6.74 -6.20 3.02
N SER A 115 -5.83 -6.18 2.05
CA SER A 115 -5.22 -7.40 1.52
C SER A 115 -4.39 -8.17 2.56
N ARG A 116 -3.68 -7.49 3.48
CA ARG A 116 -2.96 -8.17 4.57
C ARG A 116 -3.93 -8.84 5.56
N VAL A 117 -5.05 -8.22 5.89
CA VAL A 117 -6.09 -8.82 6.74
C VAL A 117 -6.74 -10.01 6.03
N GLU A 118 -7.00 -9.89 4.74
CA GLU A 118 -7.61 -10.97 3.94
C GLU A 118 -6.69 -12.19 3.86
N THR A 119 -5.42 -11.97 3.47
CA THR A 119 -4.52 -13.06 3.08
C THR A 119 -3.58 -13.50 4.22
N GLY A 120 -3.31 -12.63 5.19
CA GLY A 120 -2.36 -12.87 6.27
C GLY A 120 -0.89 -12.75 5.87
N VAL A 121 -0.61 -12.10 4.74
CA VAL A 121 0.76 -11.90 4.24
C VAL A 121 1.47 -10.72 4.91
N SER A 122 2.80 -10.76 4.90
CA SER A 122 3.65 -9.66 5.36
C SER A 122 3.47 -8.41 4.49
N ALA A 123 3.90 -7.26 5.00
CA ALA A 123 3.86 -6.01 4.26
C ALA A 123 4.68 -6.08 2.95
N ASP A 124 5.78 -6.82 2.96
CA ASP A 124 6.66 -6.95 1.79
C ASP A 124 6.07 -7.86 0.71
N ALA A 125 5.26 -8.85 1.10
CA ALA A 125 4.64 -9.80 0.18
C ALA A 125 3.24 -9.37 -0.32
N VAL A 126 2.61 -8.37 0.30
CA VAL A 126 1.22 -7.99 -0.01
C VAL A 126 1.02 -7.54 -1.45
N GLY A 127 2.02 -6.91 -2.07
CA GLY A 127 1.93 -6.50 -3.47
C GLY A 127 1.71 -7.68 -4.42
N LEU A 128 2.24 -8.86 -4.06
CA LEU A 128 2.16 -10.07 -4.88
C LEU A 128 0.77 -10.69 -4.87
N THR A 129 -0.05 -10.44 -3.85
CA THR A 129 -1.42 -10.97 -3.79
C THR A 129 -2.37 -10.27 -4.78
N ALA A 130 -1.90 -9.20 -5.45
CA ALA A 130 -2.61 -8.60 -6.57
C ALA A 130 -2.63 -9.51 -7.81
N ILE A 131 -1.64 -10.41 -7.94
CA ILE A 131 -1.53 -11.30 -9.10
C ILE A 131 -2.59 -12.39 -8.97
N GLU A 132 -3.45 -12.52 -9.99
CA GLU A 132 -4.46 -13.57 -9.98
C GLU A 132 -3.81 -14.96 -9.83
N GLY A 133 -4.34 -15.76 -8.90
CA GLY A 133 -3.79 -17.07 -8.58
C GLY A 133 -2.62 -17.06 -7.58
N VAL A 134 -2.19 -15.90 -7.08
CA VAL A 134 -1.18 -15.78 -6.02
C VAL A 134 -1.86 -15.54 -4.67
N GLY A 135 -2.11 -16.64 -3.94
CA GLY A 135 -2.52 -16.58 -2.54
C GLY A 135 -1.33 -16.45 -1.58
N ALA A 136 -1.60 -16.44 -0.27
CA ALA A 136 -0.62 -16.17 0.77
C ALA A 136 0.66 -17.03 0.70
N THR A 137 0.52 -18.34 0.48
CA THR A 137 1.66 -19.25 0.36
C THR A 137 2.57 -18.87 -0.80
N ARG A 138 2.00 -18.62 -1.99
CA ARG A 138 2.80 -18.26 -3.18
C ARG A 138 3.41 -16.88 -3.06
N ALA A 139 2.68 -15.92 -2.49
CA ALA A 139 3.22 -14.60 -2.18
C ALA A 139 4.44 -14.71 -1.24
N GLY A 140 4.34 -15.55 -0.19
CA GLY A 140 5.46 -15.82 0.71
C GLY A 140 6.65 -16.49 0.00
N THR A 141 6.41 -17.52 -0.82
CA THR A 141 7.45 -18.20 -1.61
C THR A 141 8.20 -17.23 -2.53
N LEU A 142 7.47 -16.41 -3.27
CA LEU A 142 8.04 -15.41 -4.19
C LEU A 142 8.80 -14.32 -3.44
N ALA A 143 8.27 -13.83 -2.32
CA ALA A 143 8.95 -12.83 -1.49
C ALA A 143 10.28 -13.37 -0.91
N VAL A 144 10.30 -14.62 -0.44
CA VAL A 144 11.54 -15.29 0.02
C VAL A 144 12.56 -15.42 -1.11
N ALA A 145 12.10 -15.60 -2.35
CA ALA A 145 12.96 -15.63 -3.53
C ALA A 145 13.40 -14.23 -4.03
N GLY A 146 13.01 -13.15 -3.34
CA GLY A 146 13.42 -11.78 -3.65
C GLY A 146 12.50 -11.01 -4.59
N TYR A 147 11.32 -11.56 -4.94
CA TYR A 147 10.32 -10.82 -5.71
C TYR A 147 9.49 -9.94 -4.78
N ASP A 148 9.54 -8.63 -4.97
CA ASP A 148 8.86 -7.64 -4.12
C ASP A 148 7.62 -7.00 -4.80
N SER A 149 7.39 -7.31 -6.07
CA SER A 149 6.37 -6.65 -6.88
C SER A 149 5.90 -7.51 -8.06
N PRO A 150 4.66 -7.33 -8.54
CA PRO A 150 4.20 -7.96 -9.76
C PRO A 150 5.05 -7.62 -10.98
N ALA A 151 5.58 -6.40 -11.07
CA ALA A 151 6.50 -6.01 -12.14
C ALA A 151 7.78 -6.88 -12.15
N ALA A 152 8.35 -7.19 -10.98
CA ALA A 152 9.50 -8.08 -10.88
C ALA A 152 9.15 -9.51 -11.30
N VAL A 153 7.96 -10.01 -10.96
CA VAL A 153 7.47 -11.33 -11.39
C VAL A 153 7.23 -11.39 -12.90
N ALA A 154 6.65 -10.34 -13.49
CA ALA A 154 6.39 -10.25 -14.93
C ALA A 154 7.69 -10.19 -15.75
N ALA A 155 8.74 -9.56 -15.21
CA ALA A 155 10.05 -9.45 -15.83
C ALA A 155 10.88 -10.74 -15.74
N ALA A 156 10.55 -11.64 -14.80
CA ALA A 156 11.22 -12.91 -14.63
C ALA A 156 10.94 -13.87 -15.79
N SER A 157 11.88 -14.78 -16.05
CA SER A 157 11.65 -15.93 -16.91
C SER A 157 10.88 -17.03 -16.17
N PRO A 158 10.14 -17.89 -16.88
CA PRO A 158 9.47 -19.04 -16.28
C PRO A 158 10.43 -19.92 -15.46
N GLU A 159 11.66 -20.12 -15.94
CA GLU A 159 12.69 -20.91 -15.26
C GLU A 159 13.13 -20.27 -13.94
N GLN A 160 13.25 -18.94 -13.90
CA GLN A 160 13.57 -18.20 -12.66
C GLN A 160 12.44 -18.34 -11.63
N LEU A 161 11.19 -18.33 -12.07
CA LEU A 161 10.02 -18.53 -11.21
C LEU A 161 9.89 -19.99 -10.74
N VAL A 162 10.28 -20.96 -11.57
CA VAL A 162 10.38 -22.37 -11.17
C VAL A 162 11.48 -22.55 -10.12
N ALA A 163 12.65 -21.94 -10.33
CA ALA A 163 13.75 -21.95 -9.37
C ALA A 163 13.36 -21.27 -8.04
N ALA A 164 12.43 -20.32 -8.08
CA ALA A 164 11.84 -19.68 -6.90
C ALA A 164 10.81 -20.55 -6.16
N GLY A 165 10.50 -21.75 -6.66
CA GLY A 165 9.61 -22.72 -6.00
C GLY A 165 8.21 -22.84 -6.61
N LEU A 166 7.96 -22.26 -7.79
CA LEU A 166 6.73 -22.52 -8.53
C LEU A 166 6.86 -23.77 -9.41
N SER A 167 5.74 -24.42 -9.71
CA SER A 167 5.72 -25.43 -10.79
C SER A 167 5.67 -24.74 -12.15
N GLU A 168 6.19 -25.38 -13.19
CA GLU A 168 6.32 -24.82 -14.55
C GLU A 168 5.02 -24.19 -15.07
N GLY A 169 3.91 -24.94 -15.08
CA GLY A 169 2.61 -24.41 -15.53
C GLY A 169 2.04 -23.31 -14.64
N VAL A 170 2.44 -23.22 -13.37
CA VAL A 170 2.06 -22.12 -12.46
C VAL A 170 2.94 -20.91 -12.71
N ALA A 171 4.24 -21.09 -12.95
CA ALA A 171 5.18 -20.01 -13.26
C ALA A 171 4.73 -19.22 -14.49
N GLU A 172 4.38 -19.90 -15.57
CA GLU A 172 3.88 -19.24 -16.79
C GLU A 172 2.59 -18.45 -16.53
N ARG A 173 1.62 -19.05 -15.84
CA ARG A 173 0.35 -18.38 -15.54
C ARG A 173 0.54 -17.18 -14.61
N VAL A 174 1.32 -17.34 -13.55
CA VAL A 174 1.60 -16.26 -12.59
C VAL A 174 2.33 -15.11 -13.27
N ARG A 175 3.29 -15.40 -14.15
CA ARG A 175 3.99 -14.40 -14.96
C ARG A 175 3.04 -13.65 -15.89
N ALA A 176 2.18 -14.39 -16.61
CA ALA A 176 1.18 -13.80 -17.50
C ALA A 176 0.23 -12.87 -16.75
N ASN A 177 -0.33 -13.33 -15.62
CA ASN A 177 -1.24 -12.54 -14.78
C ASN A 177 -0.52 -11.33 -14.16
N ALA A 178 0.76 -11.45 -13.82
CA ALA A 178 1.55 -10.33 -13.32
C ALA A 178 1.76 -9.25 -14.38
N ALA A 179 1.84 -9.62 -15.67
CA ALA A 179 1.96 -8.68 -16.78
C ALA A 179 0.65 -7.94 -17.12
N GLU A 180 -0.47 -8.34 -16.53
CA GLU A 180 -1.74 -7.59 -16.61
C GLU A 180 -1.80 -6.46 -15.57
N LEU A 181 -0.90 -6.45 -14.59
CA LEU A 181 -0.84 -5.43 -13.55
C LEU A 181 0.07 -4.25 -13.94
N PRO A 182 -0.23 -3.03 -13.45
CA PRO A 182 0.57 -1.84 -13.71
C PRO A 182 2.06 -1.98 -13.36
N ALA A 183 2.94 -1.64 -14.30
CA ALA A 183 4.38 -1.52 -14.09
C ALA A 183 4.86 -0.12 -14.48
N VAL A 184 5.35 0.67 -13.53
CA VAL A 184 5.61 2.11 -13.73
C VAL A 184 7.01 2.38 -14.27
N ALA A 185 7.08 3.15 -15.35
CA ALA A 185 8.29 3.81 -15.83
C ALA A 185 8.16 5.33 -15.72
N VAL A 186 9.24 5.98 -15.30
CA VAL A 186 9.37 7.45 -15.23
C VAL A 186 10.54 7.85 -16.12
N GLU A 187 10.25 8.69 -17.10
CA GLU A 187 11.20 9.20 -18.07
C GLU A 187 11.38 10.69 -17.80
N TRP A 188 12.59 11.06 -17.37
CA TRP A 188 12.92 12.43 -16.98
C TRP A 188 13.32 13.31 -18.17
N GLY A 189 13.57 12.75 -19.36
CA GLY A 189 14.00 13.53 -20.52
C GLY A 189 15.27 14.35 -20.26
N GLU A 190 15.26 15.61 -20.67
CA GLU A 190 16.37 16.57 -20.56
C GLU A 190 16.48 17.25 -19.18
N PHE A 191 15.84 16.67 -18.15
CA PHE A 191 15.88 17.23 -16.80
C PHE A 191 17.32 17.56 -16.38
N PRO A 192 17.59 18.75 -15.83
CA PRO A 192 18.95 19.21 -15.58
C PRO A 192 19.57 18.48 -14.39
N ASP A 193 20.85 18.12 -14.53
CA ASP A 193 21.66 17.68 -13.39
C ASP A 193 22.21 18.89 -12.60
N ARG A 194 22.23 20.08 -13.21
CA ARG A 194 22.67 21.34 -12.60
C ARG A 194 21.86 22.55 -13.04
N ILE A 195 21.72 23.53 -12.15
CA ILE A 195 21.10 24.83 -12.42
C ILE A 195 21.82 25.92 -11.64
N ASP A 196 22.09 27.07 -12.27
CA ASP A 196 22.73 28.19 -11.56
C ASP A 196 21.72 28.90 -10.63
N GLU A 197 22.24 29.56 -9.60
CA GLU A 197 21.45 30.40 -8.69
C GLU A 197 20.68 31.47 -9.48
N GLY A 198 19.41 31.66 -9.12
CA GLY A 198 18.48 32.56 -9.80
C GLY A 198 17.94 32.07 -11.14
N GLN A 199 18.42 30.95 -11.68
CA GLN A 199 17.88 30.36 -12.90
C GLN A 199 16.64 29.51 -12.61
N ARG A 200 15.77 29.40 -13.63
CA ARG A 200 14.60 28.51 -13.60
C ARG A 200 14.45 27.78 -14.93
N ARG A 201 14.03 26.52 -14.85
CA ARG A 201 13.64 25.72 -16.02
C ARG A 201 12.29 25.06 -15.77
N LEU A 202 11.52 24.87 -16.84
CA LEU A 202 10.30 24.08 -16.82
C LEU A 202 10.56 22.82 -17.62
N GLU A 203 10.54 21.68 -16.95
CA GLU A 203 10.79 20.38 -17.52
C GLU A 203 9.50 19.55 -17.56
N GLU A 204 9.46 18.59 -18.48
CA GLU A 204 8.36 17.65 -18.61
C GLU A 204 8.81 16.24 -18.20
N VAL A 205 8.20 15.71 -17.15
CA VAL A 205 8.45 14.34 -16.71
C VAL A 205 7.32 13.45 -17.21
N ARG A 206 7.67 12.42 -17.97
CA ARG A 206 6.73 11.43 -18.51
C ARG A 206 6.63 10.24 -17.57
N VAL A 207 5.41 9.83 -17.27
CA VAL A 207 5.08 8.70 -16.41
C VAL A 207 4.15 7.78 -17.18
N ARG A 208 4.50 6.50 -17.29
CA ARG A 208 3.68 5.51 -18.01
C ARG A 208 3.65 4.16 -17.31
N SER A 209 2.61 3.41 -17.62
CA SER A 209 2.55 1.98 -17.33
C SER A 209 3.13 1.21 -18.52
N THR A 210 4.05 0.27 -18.27
CA THR A 210 4.69 -0.58 -19.29
C THR A 210 3.98 -1.93 -19.45
N ALA A 211 3.07 -2.25 -18.54
CA ALA A 211 2.29 -3.47 -18.46
C ALA A 211 1.02 -3.13 -17.69
N GLY A 212 -0.14 -3.64 -18.09
CA GLY A 212 -1.42 -3.31 -17.47
C GLY A 212 -1.76 -1.81 -17.42
N ASP A 213 -2.96 -1.51 -16.95
CA ASP A 213 -3.37 -0.16 -16.62
C ASP A 213 -4.29 -0.18 -15.39
N ALA A 214 -4.34 0.96 -14.70
CA ALA A 214 -5.22 1.14 -13.55
C ALA A 214 -5.35 2.63 -13.23
N ARG A 215 -6.36 2.97 -12.44
CA ARG A 215 -6.43 4.30 -11.84
C ARG A 215 -5.22 4.51 -10.92
N ALA A 216 -4.49 5.59 -11.16
CA ALA A 216 -3.31 5.98 -10.41
C ALA A 216 -3.42 7.43 -9.94
N ALA A 217 -2.81 7.71 -8.79
CA ALA A 217 -2.46 9.06 -8.37
C ALA A 217 -0.95 9.24 -8.50
N VAL A 218 -0.55 10.25 -9.27
CA VAL A 218 0.84 10.62 -9.52
C VAL A 218 1.12 11.96 -8.84
N ARG A 219 2.20 12.00 -8.05
CA ARG A 219 2.64 13.17 -7.29
C ARG A 219 4.09 13.45 -7.59
N VAL A 220 4.44 14.70 -7.83
CA VAL A 220 5.81 15.18 -7.93
C VAL A 220 6.11 16.06 -6.72
N THR A 221 7.25 15.84 -6.09
CA THR A 221 7.75 16.67 -5.00
C THR A 221 9.18 17.13 -5.27
N VAL A 222 9.59 18.26 -4.69
CA VAL A 222 10.99 18.68 -4.56
C VAL A 222 11.31 18.84 -3.08
N ASN A 223 12.35 18.17 -2.57
CA ASN A 223 12.72 18.17 -1.14
C ASN A 223 11.50 17.89 -0.22
N GLY A 224 10.62 16.98 -0.65
CA GLY A 224 9.38 16.62 0.05
C GLY A 224 8.20 17.58 -0.12
N VAL A 225 8.39 18.76 -0.72
CA VAL A 225 7.34 19.75 -0.99
C VAL A 225 6.61 19.41 -2.29
N GLU A 226 5.28 19.35 -2.25
CA GLU A 226 4.48 19.05 -3.44
C GLU A 226 4.59 20.13 -4.52
N MET A 227 4.80 19.68 -5.75
CA MET A 227 4.82 20.52 -6.94
C MET A 227 3.58 20.30 -7.80
N THR A 228 3.33 19.04 -8.15
CA THR A 228 2.27 18.66 -9.09
C THR A 228 1.60 17.38 -8.60
N HIS A 229 0.28 17.33 -8.66
CA HIS A 229 -0.50 16.13 -8.41
C HIS A 229 -1.52 15.89 -9.53
N LYS A 230 -1.67 14.64 -9.96
CA LYS A 230 -2.63 14.24 -11.00
C LYS A 230 -3.19 12.85 -10.70
N THR A 231 -4.52 12.71 -10.79
CA THR A 231 -5.18 11.40 -10.82
C THR A 231 -5.59 11.08 -12.25
N THR A 232 -5.27 9.88 -12.73
CA THR A 232 -5.56 9.44 -14.10
C THR A 232 -5.71 7.92 -14.15
N TYR A 233 -6.32 7.40 -15.20
CA TYR A 233 -6.10 6.02 -15.59
C TYR A 233 -4.74 5.96 -16.30
N LEU A 234 -3.78 5.23 -15.75
CA LEU A 234 -2.38 5.35 -16.16
C LEU A 234 -2.06 4.39 -17.31
N GLY A 235 -2.18 4.91 -18.54
CA GLY A 235 -1.43 4.41 -19.69
C GLY A 235 -0.13 5.21 -19.83
N GLU A 236 -0.23 6.49 -20.18
CA GLU A 236 0.86 7.47 -20.20
C GLU A 236 0.33 8.84 -19.75
N THR A 237 1.16 9.62 -19.07
CA THR A 237 0.89 11.03 -18.75
C THR A 237 2.20 11.81 -18.64
N THR A 238 2.15 13.11 -18.95
CA THR A 238 3.24 14.06 -18.69
C THR A 238 2.87 14.99 -17.53
N LEU A 239 3.87 15.39 -16.74
CA LEU A 239 3.74 16.28 -15.59
C LEU A 239 4.76 17.42 -15.72
N PRO A 240 4.34 18.69 -15.64
CA PRO A 240 5.27 19.81 -15.60
C PRO A 240 5.98 19.85 -14.24
N VAL A 241 7.29 20.10 -14.28
CA VAL A 241 8.15 20.20 -13.10
C VAL A 241 9.05 21.43 -13.24
N GLY A 242 8.86 22.41 -12.36
CA GLY A 242 9.73 23.59 -12.29
C GLY A 242 11.01 23.31 -11.51
N VAL A 243 12.16 23.47 -12.15
CA VAL A 243 13.47 23.41 -11.48
C VAL A 243 13.89 24.85 -11.17
N PHE A 244 14.09 25.16 -9.90
CA PHE A 244 14.40 26.52 -9.43
C PHE A 244 15.70 26.51 -8.63
N GLY A 245 16.75 27.17 -9.15
CA GLY A 245 18.01 27.35 -8.44
C GLY A 245 17.91 28.47 -7.41
N ASN A 246 17.22 28.23 -6.28
CA ASN A 246 17.00 29.28 -5.28
C ASN A 246 18.22 29.53 -4.39
N GLU A 247 18.85 28.47 -3.91
CA GLU A 247 20.01 28.53 -3.05
C GLU A 247 20.98 27.41 -3.42
N PRO A 248 22.31 27.63 -3.34
CA PRO A 248 23.30 26.59 -3.60
C PRO A 248 23.05 25.36 -2.73
N GLY A 249 22.98 24.19 -3.35
CA GLY A 249 22.58 22.98 -2.65
C GLY A 249 22.00 21.92 -3.56
N GLU A 250 21.32 20.94 -2.95
CA GLU A 250 20.75 19.80 -3.66
C GLU A 250 19.22 19.89 -3.70
N LEU A 251 18.65 19.70 -4.89
CA LEU A 251 17.21 19.56 -5.10
C LEU A 251 16.90 18.09 -5.42
N GLU A 252 16.25 17.39 -4.50
CA GLU A 252 15.74 16.04 -4.72
C GLU A 252 14.31 16.10 -5.26
N PHE A 253 14.15 15.75 -6.54
CA PHE A 253 12.84 15.57 -7.16
C PHE A 253 12.39 14.12 -7.01
N ALA A 254 11.14 13.90 -6.61
CA ALA A 254 10.56 12.57 -6.49
C ALA A 254 9.22 12.49 -7.21
N VAL A 255 9.10 11.52 -8.12
CA VAL A 255 7.85 11.13 -8.75
C VAL A 255 7.33 9.90 -8.03
N ARG A 256 6.18 10.03 -7.38
CA ARG A 256 5.47 8.95 -6.69
C ARG A 256 4.21 8.58 -7.46
N VAL A 257 4.08 7.30 -7.81
CA VAL A 257 2.88 6.71 -8.42
C VAL A 257 2.24 5.74 -7.44
N THR A 258 0.94 5.87 -7.23
CA THR A 258 0.15 5.02 -6.34
C THR A 258 -1.10 4.52 -7.04
N PHE A 259 -1.51 3.29 -6.74
CA PHE A 259 -2.72 2.67 -7.31
C PHE A 259 -3.75 2.47 -6.19
N PRO A 260 -4.74 3.37 -6.03
CA PRO A 260 -5.64 3.38 -4.88
C PRO A 260 -6.47 2.09 -4.69
N ALA A 261 -6.68 1.35 -5.77
CA ALA A 261 -7.51 0.15 -5.80
C ALA A 261 -6.71 -1.16 -5.91
N LEU A 262 -5.38 -1.08 -5.88
CA LEU A 262 -4.51 -2.26 -5.93
C LEU A 262 -3.61 -2.27 -4.70
N PRO A 263 -3.30 -3.44 -4.11
CA PRO A 263 -2.44 -3.54 -2.94
C PRO A 263 -0.94 -3.42 -3.30
N LEU A 264 -0.61 -2.66 -4.34
CA LEU A 264 0.77 -2.41 -4.76
C LEU A 264 1.44 -1.39 -3.84
N ALA A 265 2.74 -1.54 -3.63
CA ALA A 265 3.55 -0.50 -3.02
C ALA A 265 3.61 0.74 -3.94
N PRO A 266 3.70 1.96 -3.40
CA PRO A 266 3.94 3.15 -4.21
C PRO A 266 5.28 3.01 -4.95
N VAL A 267 5.29 3.29 -6.25
CA VAL A 267 6.54 3.38 -7.00
C VAL A 267 7.07 4.80 -6.83
N VAL A 268 8.31 4.92 -6.36
CA VAL A 268 9.02 6.20 -6.25
C VAL A 268 10.25 6.17 -7.16
N ARG A 269 10.40 7.21 -7.97
CA ARG A 269 11.61 7.47 -8.76
C ARG A 269 12.11 8.86 -8.41
N THR A 270 13.40 8.97 -8.16
CA THR A 270 14.04 10.23 -7.78
C THR A 270 15.01 10.69 -8.85
N ARG A 271 15.23 12.01 -8.91
CA ARG A 271 16.29 12.64 -9.68
C ARG A 271 16.79 13.85 -8.89
N THR A 272 18.09 14.07 -8.93
CA THR A 272 18.74 15.14 -8.18
C THR A 272 19.26 16.20 -9.14
N THR A 273 19.09 17.48 -8.78
CA THR A 273 19.70 18.63 -9.46
C THR A 273 20.53 19.42 -8.47
N GLN A 274 21.79 19.71 -8.83
CA GLN A 274 22.66 20.58 -8.05
C GLN A 274 22.38 22.05 -8.40
N VAL A 275 22.28 22.90 -7.38
CA VAL A 275 22.28 24.35 -7.56
C VAL A 275 23.71 24.87 -7.39
N ASP A 276 24.23 25.47 -8.46
CA ASP A 276 25.55 26.10 -8.51
C ASP A 276 25.41 27.60 -8.16
N ALA A 277 26.46 28.18 -7.57
CA ALA A 277 26.52 29.59 -7.19
C ALA A 277 26.89 30.52 -8.35
#